data_AF-A0A2P4SGI6-F1
#
_entry.id   AF-A0A2P4SGI6-F1
#
_cell.length_a   1.000
_cell.length_b   1.000
_cell.length_c   1.000
_cell.angle_alpha   90.00
_cell.angle_beta   90.00
_cell.angle_gamma   90.00
#
_symmetry.space_group_name_H-M   'P 1'
#
loop_
_entity.id
_entity.type
_entity.pdbx_description
1 polymer ?
#
loop_
_entity_poly.entity_id
_entity_poly.type
_entity_poly.pdbx_seq_one_letter_code
_entity_poly.pdbx_strand_id
1 'polypeptide(L)'
;FPDCDEPYPRLVDLSLGGEPTEEAPMAVQRDYGFWCPRELKIDPDLGYSFLRVRDCSPPCPNMYFRREELSFARYFIGVISIVCLSATLFTFLTFLIDVTRFRYPERPIIFYAVCYMMVSLIFFIGFLLEDRVACNASSPAQYKASTVTQGSHNKACTMLFMVLYFFTMAGSVWWVILTITWFLAAVPKWGSEAIEKKALLFHASAWGIPGTLTIVLLAMNKIEGDNISGVCFVGLYDVDALRYFVLAPLCLYVVVGVSLLLAGIISLNRVRIEIPLEKENQDKLVKFMIRIGVFSVLYLVPLLVVIGCYFYEQAYRGVWETTWIQERCREYHIPCPYQVRKSI
;
A
#
# COMPACT_ATOMS: atom_id res chain seq x y z
N PHE A 1 -27.29 15.15 -47.88
CA PHE A 1 -27.44 13.73 -47.55
C PHE A 1 -28.11 13.06 -48.74
N PRO A 2 -27.54 12.00 -49.33
CA PRO A 2 -28.21 11.30 -50.42
C PRO A 2 -29.37 10.46 -49.88
N ASP A 3 -30.42 10.32 -50.68
CA ASP A 3 -31.66 9.61 -50.34
C ASP A 3 -31.43 8.11 -50.13
N CYS A 4 -32.14 7.53 -49.15
CA CYS A 4 -31.91 6.20 -48.58
C CYS A 4 -32.30 5.00 -49.47
N ASP A 5 -32.75 5.23 -50.70
CA ASP A 5 -33.38 4.17 -51.52
C ASP A 5 -32.53 3.67 -52.71
N GLU A 6 -31.27 4.09 -52.83
CA GLU A 6 -30.37 3.51 -53.84
C GLU A 6 -29.63 2.27 -53.34
N PRO A 7 -29.66 1.14 -54.07
CA PRO A 7 -28.89 -0.05 -53.73
C PRO A 7 -27.38 0.16 -53.91
N TYR A 8 -26.60 -0.30 -52.93
CA TYR A 8 -25.13 -0.21 -52.91
C TYR A 8 -24.49 -1.49 -53.48
N PRO A 9 -23.38 -1.41 -54.22
CA PRO A 9 -22.63 -0.20 -54.60
C PRO A 9 -23.19 0.53 -55.82
N ARG A 10 -23.12 1.87 -55.80
CA ARG A 10 -23.52 2.72 -56.93
C ARG A 10 -22.46 2.68 -58.02
N LEU A 11 -22.89 2.74 -59.29
CA LEU A 11 -22.01 2.61 -60.45
C LEU A 11 -20.92 3.71 -60.53
N VAL A 12 -21.18 4.89 -59.96
CA VAL A 12 -20.23 6.01 -59.86
C VAL A 12 -19.09 5.70 -58.89
N ASP A 13 -19.37 4.93 -57.83
CA ASP A 13 -18.37 4.51 -56.84
C ASP A 13 -17.42 3.44 -57.41
N LEU A 14 -17.81 2.76 -58.51
CA LEU A 14 -17.01 1.75 -59.22
C LEU A 14 -16.14 2.34 -60.35
N SER A 15 -16.37 3.60 -60.75
CA SER A 15 -15.67 4.22 -61.90
C SER A 15 -14.47 5.09 -61.52
N LEU A 16 -14.11 5.19 -60.23
CA LEU A 16 -12.84 5.75 -59.76
C LEU A 16 -11.74 4.68 -59.70
N GLY A 17 -11.57 3.94 -60.79
CA GLY A 17 -10.39 3.11 -61.05
C GLY A 17 -9.30 3.94 -61.73
N GLY A 18 -8.76 4.94 -61.02
CA GLY A 18 -7.54 5.65 -61.41
C GLY A 18 -6.33 5.02 -60.75
N GLU A 19 -5.20 4.94 -61.47
CA GLU A 19 -3.94 4.29 -61.09
C GLU A 19 -3.42 4.62 -59.68
N PRO A 20 -2.67 3.70 -59.02
CA PRO A 20 -2.19 3.88 -57.66
C PRO A 20 -0.98 4.81 -57.63
N THR A 21 -1.23 6.10 -57.52
CA THR A 21 -0.21 7.07 -57.11
C THR A 21 -0.70 7.83 -55.87
N GLU A 22 0.24 7.99 -54.96
CA GLU A 22 0.16 8.72 -53.69
C GLU A 22 -0.34 7.91 -52.48
N GLU A 23 0.63 7.74 -51.59
CA GLU A 23 0.53 7.33 -50.19
C GLU A 23 -0.88 7.56 -49.63
N ALA A 24 -1.54 6.47 -49.24
CA ALA A 24 -2.72 6.55 -48.40
C ALA A 24 -2.39 7.49 -47.24
N PRO A 25 -3.17 8.56 -46.99
CA PRO A 25 -2.89 9.45 -45.88
C PRO A 25 -2.90 8.56 -44.65
N MET A 26 -1.74 8.45 -43.99
CA MET A 26 -1.62 7.66 -42.77
C MET A 26 -2.81 8.04 -41.90
N ALA A 27 -3.71 7.11 -41.66
CA ALA A 27 -4.83 7.33 -40.78
C ALA A 27 -4.21 7.87 -39.49
N VAL A 28 -4.49 9.14 -39.16
CA VAL A 28 -4.06 9.73 -37.90
C VAL A 28 -4.81 8.95 -36.83
N GLN A 29 -4.20 7.86 -36.38
CA GLN A 29 -4.84 6.88 -35.52
C GLN A 29 -4.84 7.47 -34.13
N ARG A 30 -5.94 8.14 -33.81
CA ARG A 30 -6.15 8.80 -32.51
C ARG A 30 -6.05 7.75 -31.40
N ASP A 31 -5.28 8.06 -30.36
CA ASP A 31 -5.28 7.30 -29.13
C ASP A 31 -6.62 7.56 -28.41
N TYR A 32 -7.52 6.58 -28.48
CA TYR A 32 -8.85 6.69 -27.90
C TYR A 32 -8.86 6.52 -26.36
N GLY A 33 -7.69 6.30 -25.75
CA GLY A 33 -7.57 6.02 -24.33
C GLY A 33 -8.15 4.66 -23.93
N PHE A 34 -8.18 4.38 -22.63
CA PHE A 34 -8.83 3.18 -22.12
C PHE A 34 -10.36 3.33 -22.17
N TRP A 35 -11.05 2.30 -22.67
CA TRP A 35 -12.51 2.20 -22.66
C TRP A 35 -12.91 1.09 -21.71
N CYS A 36 -13.83 1.35 -20.78
CA CYS A 36 -14.26 0.33 -19.83
C CYS A 36 -15.01 -0.81 -20.56
N PRO A 37 -14.50 -2.06 -20.52
CA PRO A 37 -15.19 -3.22 -21.07
C PRO A 37 -16.55 -3.41 -20.42
N ARG A 38 -17.50 -3.97 -21.16
CA ARG A 38 -18.88 -4.19 -20.67
C ARG A 38 -18.89 -5.04 -19.39
N GLU A 39 -18.00 -6.02 -19.31
CA GLU A 39 -17.89 -6.97 -18.21
C GLU A 39 -17.36 -6.34 -16.91
N LEU A 40 -16.64 -5.22 -17.03
CA LEU A 40 -16.02 -4.49 -15.92
C LEU A 40 -16.81 -3.23 -15.51
N LYS A 41 -17.93 -2.96 -16.19
CA LYS A 41 -18.80 -1.82 -15.87
C LYS A 41 -19.49 -2.02 -14.53
N ILE A 42 -19.46 -0.97 -13.72
CA ILE A 42 -20.07 -0.90 -12.40
C ILE A 42 -21.24 0.09 -12.42
N ASP A 43 -22.13 -0.03 -11.44
CA ASP A 43 -23.19 0.93 -11.21
C ASP A 43 -22.61 2.35 -10.96
N PRO A 44 -23.07 3.39 -11.69
CA PRO A 44 -22.57 4.76 -11.53
C PRO A 44 -22.68 5.32 -10.10
N ASP A 45 -23.67 4.88 -9.32
CA ASP A 45 -23.89 5.38 -7.95
C ASP A 45 -22.76 4.98 -6.99
N LEU A 46 -21.95 3.97 -7.35
CA LEU A 46 -20.86 3.49 -6.51
C LEU A 46 -19.60 4.36 -6.60
N GLY A 47 -19.44 5.15 -7.67
CA GLY A 47 -18.30 6.06 -7.87
C GLY A 47 -16.96 5.36 -8.13
N TYR A 48 -16.99 4.14 -8.67
CA TYR A 48 -15.78 3.35 -8.96
C TYR A 48 -15.01 3.95 -10.12
N SER A 49 -13.70 3.78 -10.13
CA SER A 49 -12.88 4.18 -11.27
C SER A 49 -11.74 3.21 -11.51
N PHE A 50 -11.35 3.06 -12.78
CA PHE A 50 -10.22 2.25 -13.19
C PHE A 50 -9.54 2.90 -14.39
N LEU A 51 -8.21 3.05 -14.34
CA LEU A 51 -7.42 3.73 -15.38
C LEU A 51 -7.99 5.11 -15.77
N ARG A 52 -8.45 5.86 -14.75
CA ARG A 52 -9.10 7.18 -14.87
C ARG A 52 -10.44 7.20 -15.61
N VAL A 53 -11.02 6.04 -15.91
CA VAL A 53 -12.38 5.91 -16.45
C VAL A 53 -13.34 5.63 -15.29
N ARG A 54 -14.43 6.39 -15.23
CA ARG A 54 -15.50 6.22 -14.22
C ARG A 54 -16.35 4.99 -14.53
N ASP A 55 -17.09 4.54 -13.53
CA ASP A 55 -18.07 3.45 -13.64
C ASP A 55 -17.41 2.14 -14.10
N CYS A 56 -16.14 1.96 -13.71
CA CYS A 56 -15.29 0.86 -14.12
C CYS A 56 -14.46 0.35 -12.95
N SER A 57 -14.21 -0.95 -12.88
CA SER A 57 -13.37 -1.56 -11.84
C SER A 57 -12.36 -2.54 -12.42
N PRO A 58 -11.16 -2.69 -11.82
CA PRO A 58 -10.23 -3.75 -12.20
C PRO A 58 -10.88 -5.14 -12.07
N PRO A 59 -10.49 -6.11 -12.91
CA PRO A 59 -10.89 -7.49 -12.72
C PRO A 59 -10.36 -8.04 -11.39
N CYS A 60 -11.19 -8.83 -10.70
CA CYS A 60 -10.76 -9.51 -9.47
C CYS A 60 -9.74 -10.63 -9.75
N PRO A 61 -9.86 -11.47 -10.80
CA PRO A 61 -8.72 -12.24 -11.26
C PRO A 61 -7.56 -11.28 -11.53
N ASN A 62 -6.45 -11.46 -10.82
CA ASN A 62 -5.38 -10.48 -10.81
C ASN A 62 -4.84 -10.24 -12.23
N MET A 63 -4.55 -8.97 -12.54
CA MET A 63 -4.08 -8.56 -13.87
C MET A 63 -2.69 -9.07 -14.21
N TYR A 64 -1.86 -9.33 -13.20
CA TYR A 64 -0.42 -9.58 -13.35
C TYR A 64 -0.02 -11.01 -13.00
N PHE A 65 -0.76 -11.65 -12.09
CA PHE A 65 -0.39 -12.95 -11.52
C PHE A 65 -1.32 -14.08 -11.98
N ARG A 66 -0.74 -15.27 -12.13
CA ARG A 66 -1.48 -16.50 -12.39
C ARG A 66 -2.12 -17.06 -11.11
N ARG A 67 -3.08 -17.96 -11.26
CA ARG A 67 -3.82 -18.53 -10.11
C ARG A 67 -2.91 -19.29 -9.15
N GLU A 68 -1.92 -20.01 -9.67
CA GLU A 68 -0.92 -20.73 -8.88
C GLU A 68 -0.03 -19.80 -8.06
N GLU A 69 0.36 -18.65 -8.61
CA GLU A 69 1.17 -17.63 -7.94
C GLU A 69 0.35 -16.93 -6.84
N LEU A 70 -0.91 -16.62 -7.12
CA LEU A 70 -1.85 -16.04 -6.14
C LEU A 70 -2.10 -17.00 -4.97
N SER A 71 -2.29 -18.29 -5.26
CA SER A 71 -2.45 -19.31 -4.23
C SER A 71 -1.21 -19.37 -3.32
N PHE A 72 -0.02 -19.45 -3.92
CA PHE A 72 1.23 -19.42 -3.16
C PHE A 72 1.35 -18.17 -2.29
N ALA A 73 1.13 -16.98 -2.85
CA ALA A 73 1.23 -15.71 -2.13
C ALA A 73 0.25 -15.66 -0.95
N ARG A 74 -1.00 -16.10 -1.15
CA ARG A 74 -2.02 -16.13 -0.08
C ARG A 74 -1.66 -17.09 1.04
N TYR A 75 -1.21 -18.30 0.72
CA TYR A 75 -0.74 -19.26 1.73
C TYR A 75 0.49 -18.72 2.49
N PHE A 76 1.43 -18.11 1.78
CA PHE A 76 2.61 -17.51 2.40
C PHE A 76 2.22 -16.40 3.38
N ILE A 77 1.36 -15.46 2.96
CA ILE A 77 0.85 -14.37 3.81
C ILE A 77 0.13 -14.94 5.04
N GLY A 78 -0.74 -15.94 4.86
CA GLY A 78 -1.46 -16.59 5.95
C GLY A 78 -0.51 -17.21 6.99
N VAL A 79 0.49 -17.99 6.55
CA VAL A 79 1.47 -18.61 7.46
C VAL A 79 2.27 -17.56 8.22
N ILE A 80 2.79 -16.55 7.52
CA ILE A 80 3.56 -15.47 8.15
C ILE A 80 2.70 -14.67 9.14
N SER A 81 1.43 -14.41 8.82
CA SER A 81 0.51 -13.73 9.73
C SER A 81 0.28 -14.52 11.02
N ILE A 82 0.19 -15.85 10.98
CA ILE A 82 0.02 -16.70 12.17
C ILE A 82 1.27 -16.65 13.05
N VAL A 83 2.45 -16.75 12.44
CA VAL A 83 3.74 -16.63 13.15
C VAL A 83 3.87 -15.25 13.79
N CYS A 84 3.55 -14.18 13.06
CA CYS A 84 3.63 -12.82 13.59
C CYS A 84 2.59 -12.58 14.70
N LEU A 85 1.35 -13.06 14.52
CA LEU A 85 0.28 -12.97 15.51
C LEU A 85 0.66 -13.69 16.81
N SER A 86 1.20 -14.91 16.74
CA SER A 86 1.62 -15.65 17.93
C SER A 86 2.78 -14.97 18.67
N ALA A 87 3.79 -14.49 17.95
CA ALA A 87 4.94 -13.80 18.54
C ALA A 87 4.56 -12.46 19.19
N THR A 88 3.71 -11.67 18.53
CA THR A 88 3.24 -10.37 19.04
C THR A 88 2.27 -10.54 20.20
N LEU A 89 1.38 -11.54 20.15
CA LEU A 89 0.49 -11.90 21.26
C LEU A 89 1.30 -12.32 22.49
N PHE A 90 2.31 -13.18 22.33
CA PHE A 90 3.20 -13.56 23.42
C PHE A 90 3.88 -12.35 24.08
N THR A 91 4.36 -11.41 23.26
CA THR A 91 4.98 -10.15 23.73
C THR A 91 3.97 -9.30 24.51
N PHE A 92 2.75 -9.16 24.00
CA PHE A 92 1.69 -8.40 24.64
C PHE A 92 1.23 -9.03 25.97
N LEU A 93 1.02 -10.34 26.00
CA LEU A 93 0.68 -11.08 27.24
C LEU A 93 1.79 -10.97 28.29
N THR A 94 3.06 -11.06 27.87
CA THR A 94 4.22 -10.87 28.76
C THR A 94 4.20 -9.48 29.40
N PHE A 95 3.84 -8.45 28.64
CA PHE A 95 3.66 -7.10 29.17
C PHE A 95 2.50 -7.01 30.17
N LEU A 96 1.36 -7.67 29.91
CA LEU A 96 0.22 -7.65 30.84
C LEU A 96 0.53 -8.32 32.19
N ILE A 97 1.39 -9.34 32.20
CA ILE A 97 1.83 -10.01 33.44
C ILE A 97 2.69 -9.08 34.30
N ASP A 98 3.59 -8.30 33.69
CA ASP A 98 4.43 -7.33 34.38
C ASP A 98 4.52 -6.01 33.63
N VAL A 99 3.49 -5.18 33.86
CA VAL A 99 3.38 -3.84 33.26
C VAL A 99 4.45 -2.87 33.73
N THR A 100 5.08 -3.14 34.87
CA THR A 100 6.09 -2.25 35.48
C THR A 100 7.48 -2.46 34.89
N ARG A 101 7.69 -3.59 34.23
CA ARG A 101 8.95 -3.98 33.58
C ARG A 101 9.36 -3.05 32.46
N PHE A 102 8.41 -2.57 31.66
CA PHE A 102 8.68 -1.81 30.43
C PHE A 102 8.45 -0.31 30.64
N ARG A 103 9.47 0.35 31.17
CA ARG A 103 9.49 1.81 31.31
C ARG A 103 9.97 2.47 30.02
N TYR A 104 9.76 3.78 29.90
CA TYR A 104 10.40 4.53 28.83
C TYR A 104 11.93 4.47 28.98
N PRO A 105 12.71 4.36 27.90
CA PRO A 105 12.32 4.44 26.48
C PRO A 105 11.89 3.13 25.79
N GLU A 106 11.79 1.98 26.48
CA GLU A 106 11.42 0.68 25.87
C GLU A 106 9.91 0.54 25.62
N ARG A 107 9.08 1.22 26.40
CA ARG A 107 7.61 1.15 26.35
C ARG A 107 6.98 1.24 24.93
N PRO A 108 7.48 2.08 23.99
CA PRO A 108 6.99 2.11 22.60
C PRO A 108 7.02 0.76 21.88
N ILE A 109 7.94 -0.15 22.22
CA ILE A 109 8.03 -1.49 21.61
C ILE A 109 6.73 -2.29 21.86
N ILE A 110 6.08 -2.09 23.00
CA ILE A 110 4.82 -2.78 23.33
C ILE A 110 3.68 -2.29 22.45
N PHE A 111 3.53 -0.97 22.29
CA PHE A 111 2.50 -0.41 21.42
C PHE A 111 2.73 -0.76 19.95
N TYR A 112 3.99 -0.81 19.54
CA TYR A 112 4.40 -1.32 18.25
C TYR A 112 3.97 -2.80 18.08
N ALA A 113 4.24 -3.66 19.07
CA ALA A 113 3.81 -5.06 19.03
C ALA A 113 2.28 -5.21 18.95
N VAL A 114 1.51 -4.38 19.65
CA VAL A 114 0.04 -4.35 19.55
C VAL A 114 -0.41 -3.97 18.14
N CYS A 115 0.25 -3.00 17.50
CA CYS A 115 -0.07 -2.63 16.12
C CYS A 115 0.12 -3.81 15.16
N TYR A 116 1.26 -4.50 15.24
CA TYR A 116 1.55 -5.65 14.37
C TYR A 116 0.72 -6.89 14.72
N MET A 117 0.28 -7.04 15.96
CA MET A 117 -0.72 -8.04 16.34
C MET A 117 -2.03 -7.82 15.58
N MET A 118 -2.53 -6.59 15.54
CA MET A 118 -3.75 -6.25 14.80
C MET A 118 -3.58 -6.36 13.29
N VAL A 119 -2.46 -5.90 12.73
CA VAL A 119 -2.14 -6.08 11.30
C VAL A 119 -2.12 -7.55 10.91
N SER A 120 -1.45 -8.39 11.72
CA SER A 120 -1.38 -9.84 11.48
C SER A 120 -2.74 -10.51 11.61
N LEU A 121 -3.56 -10.09 12.58
CA LEU A 121 -4.93 -10.58 12.72
C LEU A 121 -5.76 -10.29 11.47
N ILE A 122 -5.64 -9.09 10.88
CA ILE A 122 -6.39 -8.74 9.67
C ILE A 122 -5.92 -9.55 8.46
N PHE A 123 -4.61 -9.75 8.29
CA PHE A 123 -4.12 -10.65 7.23
C PHE A 123 -4.53 -12.10 7.43
N PHE A 124 -4.59 -12.58 8.68
CA PHE A 124 -5.11 -13.92 8.98
C PHE A 124 -6.61 -14.02 8.66
N ILE A 125 -7.40 -13.01 9.00
CA ILE A 125 -8.82 -12.94 8.62
C ILE A 125 -8.96 -12.90 7.09
N GLY A 126 -8.14 -12.12 6.38
CA GLY A 126 -8.11 -12.09 4.91
C GLY A 126 -7.80 -13.45 4.31
N PHE A 127 -6.84 -14.18 4.88
CA PHE A 127 -6.54 -15.55 4.48
C PHE A 127 -7.76 -16.49 4.61
N LEU A 128 -8.53 -16.39 5.70
CA LEU A 128 -9.74 -17.20 5.91
C LEU A 128 -10.91 -16.80 5.01
N LEU A 129 -10.99 -15.51 4.64
CA LEU A 129 -12.06 -14.96 3.81
C LEU A 129 -11.78 -15.05 2.31
N GLU A 130 -10.56 -15.43 1.94
CA GLU A 130 -10.09 -15.51 0.55
C GLU A 130 -10.37 -14.20 -0.21
N ASP A 131 -11.01 -14.27 -1.38
CA ASP A 131 -11.31 -13.09 -2.21
C ASP A 131 -12.70 -12.49 -1.95
N ARG A 132 -13.50 -13.07 -1.04
CA ARG A 132 -14.91 -12.70 -0.84
C ARG A 132 -15.12 -11.25 -0.37
N VAL A 133 -14.14 -10.69 0.31
CA VAL A 133 -14.18 -9.30 0.79
C VAL A 133 -13.54 -8.35 -0.23
N ALA A 134 -12.43 -8.78 -0.83
CA ALA A 134 -11.69 -7.99 -1.80
C ALA A 134 -12.40 -7.88 -3.16
N CYS A 135 -13.35 -8.78 -3.47
CA CYS A 135 -13.97 -8.86 -4.77
C CYS A 135 -15.50 -8.88 -4.76
N ASN A 136 -16.08 -8.22 -5.75
CA ASN A 136 -17.49 -8.29 -6.11
C ASN A 136 -17.73 -9.53 -6.98
N ALA A 137 -18.77 -10.30 -6.66
CA ALA A 137 -19.11 -11.53 -7.39
C ALA A 137 -19.50 -11.26 -8.85
N SER A 138 -19.12 -12.18 -9.74
CA SER A 138 -19.56 -12.17 -11.14
C SER A 138 -21.06 -12.41 -11.26
N SER A 139 -21.70 -11.77 -12.24
CA SER A 139 -23.10 -12.02 -12.60
C SER A 139 -23.21 -12.34 -14.10
N PRO A 140 -23.17 -13.63 -14.49
CA PRO A 140 -23.29 -14.03 -15.88
C PRO A 140 -24.59 -13.55 -16.54
N ALA A 141 -25.69 -13.50 -15.77
CA ALA A 141 -26.99 -13.01 -16.25
C ALA A 141 -26.96 -11.52 -16.65
N GLN A 142 -26.05 -10.73 -16.06
CA GLN A 142 -25.86 -9.32 -16.39
C GLN A 142 -24.60 -9.07 -17.24
N TYR A 143 -23.94 -10.13 -17.72
CA TYR A 143 -22.65 -10.06 -18.41
C TYR A 143 -21.58 -9.32 -17.59
N LYS A 144 -21.54 -9.52 -16.26
CA LYS A 144 -20.56 -8.90 -15.34
C LYS A 144 -19.52 -9.91 -14.87
N ALA A 145 -18.25 -9.59 -15.04
CA ALA A 145 -17.14 -10.36 -14.49
C ALA A 145 -16.95 -10.06 -12.98
N SER A 146 -16.15 -10.90 -12.31
CA SER A 146 -15.72 -10.61 -10.94
C SER A 146 -14.76 -9.42 -10.95
N THR A 147 -15.02 -8.41 -10.11
CA THR A 147 -14.28 -7.14 -10.09
C THR A 147 -13.78 -6.82 -8.68
N VAL A 148 -12.76 -5.98 -8.57
CA VAL A 148 -12.26 -5.53 -7.27
C VAL A 148 -13.30 -4.64 -6.60
N THR A 149 -13.48 -4.84 -5.29
CA THR A 149 -14.27 -3.98 -4.42
C THR A 149 -13.58 -2.63 -4.30
N GLN A 150 -14.30 -1.53 -4.52
CA GLN A 150 -13.80 -0.17 -4.28
C GLN A 150 -14.71 0.61 -3.35
N GLY A 151 -14.14 1.61 -2.70
CA GLY A 151 -14.84 2.51 -1.80
C GLY A 151 -15.40 1.82 -0.54
N SER A 152 -16.27 2.54 0.16
CA SER A 152 -16.76 2.18 1.50
C SER A 152 -18.09 1.43 1.50
N HIS A 153 -18.60 1.04 0.32
CA HIS A 153 -19.91 0.39 0.19
C HIS A 153 -19.92 -1.02 0.77
N ASN A 154 -18.82 -1.77 0.59
CA ASN A 154 -18.63 -3.06 1.21
C ASN A 154 -18.14 -2.86 2.65
N LYS A 155 -19.04 -3.05 3.62
CA LYS A 155 -18.77 -2.82 5.04
C LYS A 155 -17.63 -3.70 5.59
N ALA A 156 -17.53 -4.95 5.14
CA ALA A 156 -16.46 -5.85 5.56
C ALA A 156 -15.10 -5.36 5.05
N CYS A 157 -15.02 -5.02 3.76
CA CYS A 157 -13.81 -4.48 3.13
C CYS A 157 -13.37 -3.17 3.81
N THR A 158 -14.32 -2.28 4.05
CA THR A 158 -14.09 -1.02 4.76
C THR A 158 -13.55 -1.26 6.17
N MET A 159 -14.11 -2.21 6.92
CA MET A 159 -13.64 -2.54 8.26
C MET A 159 -12.21 -3.09 8.25
N LEU A 160 -11.91 -4.03 7.35
CA LEU A 160 -10.55 -4.58 7.22
C LEU A 160 -9.55 -3.47 6.87
N PHE A 161 -9.91 -2.61 5.92
CA PHE A 161 -9.11 -1.44 5.54
C PHE A 161 -8.86 -0.52 6.74
N MET A 162 -9.90 -0.11 7.48
CA MET A 162 -9.77 0.82 8.60
C MET A 162 -8.78 0.30 9.64
N VAL A 163 -8.89 -0.98 10.02
CA VAL A 163 -8.01 -1.59 11.02
C VAL A 163 -6.59 -1.73 10.45
N LEU A 164 -6.46 -2.30 9.25
CA LEU A 164 -5.15 -2.58 8.64
C LEU A 164 -4.34 -1.29 8.40
N TYR A 165 -4.96 -0.27 7.79
CA TYR A 165 -4.30 0.99 7.50
C TYR A 165 -3.97 1.76 8.78
N PHE A 166 -4.93 1.87 9.71
CA PHE A 166 -4.71 2.56 10.99
C PHE A 166 -3.53 1.96 11.76
N PHE A 167 -3.51 0.64 11.96
CA PHE A 167 -2.46 0.01 12.76
C PHE A 167 -1.12 -0.08 12.03
N THR A 168 -1.11 -0.19 10.69
CA THR A 168 0.13 -0.06 9.91
C THR A 168 0.76 1.32 10.12
N MET A 169 -0.02 2.39 9.95
CA MET A 169 0.47 3.76 10.14
C MET A 169 0.84 4.05 11.59
N ALA A 170 0.04 3.58 12.56
CA ALA A 170 0.35 3.72 13.99
C ALA A 170 1.65 3.00 14.35
N GLY A 171 1.89 1.79 13.81
CA GLY A 171 3.14 1.05 13.98
C GLY A 171 4.35 1.87 13.52
N SER A 172 4.28 2.51 12.35
CA SER A 172 5.35 3.37 11.87
C SER A 172 5.57 4.61 12.75
N VAL A 173 4.50 5.25 13.25
CA VAL A 173 4.63 6.38 14.18
C VAL A 173 5.23 5.93 15.52
N TRP A 174 4.86 4.75 16.03
CA TRP A 174 5.47 4.18 17.24
C TRP A 174 6.95 3.85 17.07
N TRP A 175 7.37 3.44 15.88
CA TRP A 175 8.80 3.31 15.57
C TRP A 175 9.50 4.67 15.58
N VAL A 176 8.90 5.72 15.00
CA VAL A 176 9.47 7.09 15.11
C VAL A 176 9.58 7.52 16.56
N ILE A 177 8.53 7.30 17.38
CA ILE A 177 8.57 7.59 18.82
C ILE A 177 9.69 6.80 19.51
N LEU A 178 9.90 5.53 19.17
CA LEU A 178 11.02 4.74 19.68
C LEU A 178 12.38 5.39 19.35
N THR A 179 12.56 5.89 18.12
CA THR A 179 13.79 6.61 17.74
C THR A 179 13.95 7.94 18.48
N ILE A 180 12.84 8.66 18.74
CA ILE A 180 12.83 9.90 19.54
C ILE A 180 13.22 9.61 20.98
N THR A 181 12.58 8.64 21.64
CA THR A 181 12.86 8.31 23.03
C THR A 181 14.28 7.75 23.19
N TRP A 182 14.76 7.00 22.21
CA TRP A 182 16.15 6.55 22.15
C TRP A 182 17.13 7.73 22.03
N PHE A 183 16.87 8.67 21.12
CA PHE A 183 17.69 9.87 20.97
C PHE A 183 17.71 10.72 22.25
N LEU A 184 16.55 10.92 22.90
CA LEU A 184 16.44 11.65 24.16
C LEU A 184 17.19 10.96 25.30
N ALA A 185 17.20 9.64 25.34
CA ALA A 185 18.02 8.90 26.29
C ALA A 185 19.52 9.00 25.95
N ALA A 186 19.87 9.07 24.67
CA ALA A 186 21.26 9.08 24.18
C ALA A 186 21.99 10.41 24.38
N VAL A 187 21.37 11.49 23.93
CA VAL A 187 22.04 12.77 23.72
C VAL A 187 21.84 13.71 24.92
N PRO A 188 20.61 14.12 25.25
CA PRO A 188 20.37 14.92 26.44
C PRO A 188 20.33 14.08 27.73
N LYS A 189 20.53 12.75 27.65
CA LYS A 189 20.60 11.82 28.78
C LYS A 189 19.34 11.85 29.67
N TRP A 190 18.17 11.95 29.06
CA TRP A 190 16.91 11.97 29.80
C TRP A 190 16.65 10.61 30.47
N GLY A 191 16.32 10.64 31.77
CA GLY A 191 15.83 9.46 32.49
C GLY A 191 14.39 9.09 32.10
N SER A 192 13.96 7.89 32.47
CA SER A 192 12.60 7.40 32.18
C SER A 192 11.50 8.36 32.63
N GLU A 193 11.63 8.97 33.81
CA GLU A 193 10.61 9.88 34.35
C GLU A 193 10.46 11.16 33.50
N ALA A 194 11.58 11.69 32.98
CA ALA A 194 11.56 12.88 32.13
C ALA A 194 10.89 12.59 30.77
N ILE A 195 11.14 11.41 30.20
CA ILE A 195 10.49 10.96 28.95
C ILE A 195 9.00 10.69 29.20
N GLU A 196 8.65 10.08 30.32
CA GLU A 196 7.27 9.76 30.68
C GLU A 196 6.39 11.00 30.83
N LYS A 197 6.95 12.15 31.26
CA LYS A 197 6.25 13.45 31.26
C LYS A 197 5.79 13.90 29.86
N LYS A 198 6.32 13.31 28.78
CA LYS A 198 5.91 13.57 27.39
C LYS A 198 5.00 12.49 26.80
N ALA A 199 4.64 11.46 27.57
CA ALA A 199 3.85 10.32 27.10
C ALA A 199 2.52 10.72 26.44
N LEU A 200 1.83 11.74 26.97
CA LEU A 200 0.59 12.25 26.38
C LEU A 200 0.78 12.69 24.92
N LEU A 201 1.87 13.39 24.62
CA LEU A 201 2.19 13.85 23.26
C LEU A 201 2.47 12.65 22.34
N PHE A 202 3.25 11.67 22.81
CA PHE A 202 3.55 10.46 22.06
C PHE A 202 2.27 9.71 21.68
N HIS A 203 1.41 9.46 22.65
CA HIS A 203 0.12 8.79 22.41
C HIS A 203 -0.80 9.60 21.50
N ALA A 204 -0.91 10.91 21.70
CA ALA A 204 -1.72 11.78 20.86
C ALA A 204 -1.25 11.73 19.39
N SER A 205 0.06 11.77 19.15
CA SER A 205 0.60 11.64 17.78
C SER A 205 0.41 10.25 17.18
N ALA A 206 0.68 9.19 17.95
CA ALA A 206 0.67 7.81 17.48
C ALA A 206 -0.73 7.32 17.09
N TRP A 207 -1.77 7.86 17.70
CA TRP A 207 -3.16 7.50 17.39
C TRP A 207 -3.85 8.56 16.55
N GLY A 208 -3.55 9.84 16.77
CA GLY A 208 -4.17 10.95 16.07
C GLY A 208 -3.77 11.04 14.59
N ILE A 209 -2.48 10.87 14.27
CA ILE A 209 -2.01 10.94 12.87
C ILE A 209 -2.62 9.81 12.03
N PRO A 210 -2.51 8.52 12.41
CA PRO A 210 -3.16 7.43 11.67
C PRO A 210 -4.68 7.57 11.61
N GLY A 211 -5.33 7.95 12.72
CA GLY A 211 -6.77 8.15 12.76
C GLY A 211 -7.24 9.22 11.77
N THR A 212 -6.53 10.34 11.69
CA THR A 212 -6.81 11.41 10.72
C THR A 212 -6.64 10.92 9.29
N LEU A 213 -5.54 10.24 8.98
CA LEU A 213 -5.29 9.68 7.65
C LEU A 213 -6.38 8.68 7.24
N THR A 214 -6.79 7.78 8.15
CA THR A 214 -7.89 6.83 7.90
C THR A 214 -9.20 7.56 7.60
N ILE A 215 -9.57 8.57 8.39
CA ILE A 215 -10.80 9.36 8.17
C ILE A 215 -10.78 10.06 6.83
N VAL A 216 -9.65 10.67 6.45
CA VAL A 216 -9.49 11.34 5.16
C VAL A 216 -9.69 10.34 4.01
N LEU A 217 -9.09 9.16 4.09
CA LEU A 217 -9.25 8.13 3.05
C LEU A 217 -10.67 7.59 2.94
N LEU A 218 -11.38 7.45 4.07
CA LEU A 218 -12.80 7.10 4.07
C LEU A 218 -13.64 8.20 3.42
N ALA A 219 -13.39 9.47 3.76
CA ALA A 219 -14.10 10.61 3.18
C ALA A 219 -13.85 10.76 1.68
N MET A 220 -12.65 10.40 1.21
CA MET A 220 -12.28 10.38 -0.21
C MET A 220 -12.70 9.11 -0.94
N ASN A 221 -13.30 8.14 -0.23
CA ASN A 221 -13.70 6.84 -0.76
C ASN A 221 -12.54 6.05 -1.43
N LYS A 222 -11.31 6.21 -0.92
CA LYS A 222 -10.08 5.61 -1.47
C LYS A 222 -9.75 4.27 -0.80
N ILE A 223 -10.65 3.31 -0.98
CA ILE A 223 -10.52 1.94 -0.46
C ILE A 223 -10.54 0.99 -1.65
N GLU A 224 -9.64 0.02 -1.68
CA GLU A 224 -9.50 -0.93 -2.78
C GLU A 224 -9.27 -2.34 -2.22
N GLY A 225 -9.93 -3.33 -2.80
CA GLY A 225 -9.72 -4.73 -2.47
C GLY A 225 -8.37 -5.24 -2.97
N ASP A 226 -7.64 -5.95 -2.11
CA ASP A 226 -6.44 -6.68 -2.47
C ASP A 226 -6.82 -8.13 -2.82
N ASN A 227 -6.94 -8.40 -4.12
CA ASN A 227 -7.23 -9.72 -4.65
C ASN A 227 -6.09 -10.74 -4.47
N ILE A 228 -4.92 -10.33 -3.98
CA ILE A 228 -3.82 -11.22 -3.61
C ILE A 228 -4.04 -11.71 -2.18
N SER A 229 -4.03 -10.80 -1.21
CA SER A 229 -4.06 -11.15 0.22
C SER A 229 -5.46 -11.36 0.81
N GLY A 230 -6.53 -10.92 0.11
CA GLY A 230 -7.91 -11.07 0.59
C GLY A 230 -8.38 -9.97 1.55
N VAL A 231 -7.57 -8.92 1.75
CA VAL A 231 -7.92 -7.76 2.58
C VAL A 231 -8.29 -6.56 1.70
N CYS A 232 -8.45 -5.39 2.31
CA CYS A 232 -8.61 -4.13 1.59
C CYS A 232 -7.57 -3.11 2.05
N PHE A 233 -7.03 -2.35 1.11
CA PHE A 233 -5.99 -1.36 1.35
C PHE A 233 -6.20 -0.12 0.45
N VAL A 234 -5.25 0.80 0.46
CA VAL A 234 -5.25 2.01 -0.38
C VAL A 234 -4.06 1.99 -1.32
N GLY A 235 -4.24 2.50 -2.55
CA GLY A 235 -3.15 2.76 -3.47
C GLY A 235 -2.64 1.53 -4.23
N LEU A 236 -3.50 0.52 -4.37
CA LEU A 236 -3.27 -0.67 -5.19
C LEU A 236 -3.46 -0.34 -6.68
N TYR A 237 -4.50 0.42 -7.00
CA TYR A 237 -4.83 0.84 -8.37
C TYR A 237 -4.78 2.36 -8.56
N ASP A 238 -4.91 3.14 -7.47
CA ASP A 238 -4.71 4.59 -7.49
C ASP A 238 -3.28 4.99 -7.06
N VAL A 239 -2.46 5.33 -8.05
CA VAL A 239 -1.06 5.75 -7.83
C VAL A 239 -0.94 7.05 -7.02
N ASP A 240 -1.90 7.96 -7.13
CA ASP A 240 -1.85 9.22 -6.36
C ASP A 240 -2.19 8.94 -4.89
N ALA A 241 -3.17 8.07 -4.63
CA ALA A 241 -3.46 7.62 -3.28
C ALA A 241 -2.25 6.89 -2.64
N LEU A 242 -1.58 6.02 -3.40
CA LEU A 242 -0.33 5.37 -2.97
C LEU A 242 0.75 6.39 -2.58
N ARG A 243 0.98 7.39 -3.44
CA ARG A 243 2.01 8.43 -3.22
C ARG A 243 1.75 9.23 -1.96
N TYR A 244 0.54 9.78 -1.81
CA TYR A 244 0.25 10.76 -0.77
C TYR A 244 -0.11 10.13 0.58
N PHE A 245 -0.73 8.95 0.58
CA PHE A 245 -1.24 8.34 1.81
C PHE A 245 -0.45 7.12 2.27
N VAL A 246 0.49 6.61 1.48
CA VAL A 246 1.37 5.51 1.90
C VAL A 246 2.83 5.94 1.82
N LEU A 247 3.31 6.26 0.63
CA LEU A 247 4.74 6.51 0.40
C LEU A 247 5.23 7.78 1.12
N ALA A 248 4.54 8.91 0.97
CA ALA A 248 4.95 10.17 1.59
C ALA A 248 5.01 10.09 3.14
N PRO A 249 3.98 9.56 3.85
CA PRO A 249 4.08 9.33 5.29
C PRO A 249 5.24 8.41 5.68
N LEU A 250 5.40 7.27 5.00
CA LEU A 250 6.47 6.31 5.31
C LEU A 250 7.87 6.91 5.10
N CYS A 251 8.08 7.62 3.99
CA CYS A 251 9.33 8.33 3.72
C CYS A 251 9.61 9.40 4.77
N LEU A 252 8.60 10.18 5.17
CA LEU A 252 8.74 11.17 6.24
C LEU A 252 9.16 10.51 7.56
N TYR A 253 8.49 9.44 7.95
CA TYR A 253 8.81 8.69 9.17
C TYR A 253 10.24 8.16 9.14
N VAL A 254 10.67 7.54 8.03
CA VAL A 254 12.03 7.04 7.84
C VAL A 254 13.06 8.17 7.93
N VAL A 255 12.85 9.29 7.23
CA VAL A 255 13.78 10.42 7.27
C VAL A 255 13.95 10.93 8.70
N VAL A 256 12.84 11.12 9.44
CA VAL A 256 12.88 11.54 10.84
C VAL A 256 13.60 10.49 11.69
N GLY A 257 13.21 9.22 11.62
CA GLY A 257 13.78 8.18 12.47
C GLY A 257 15.27 7.93 12.19
N VAL A 258 15.68 7.88 10.93
CA VAL A 258 17.09 7.71 10.54
C VAL A 258 17.92 8.91 10.99
N SER A 259 17.43 10.14 10.83
CA SER A 259 18.16 11.33 11.28
C SER A 259 18.43 11.31 12.78
N LEU A 260 17.45 10.90 13.59
CA LEU A 260 17.58 10.78 15.04
C LEU A 260 18.51 9.63 15.46
N LEU A 261 18.41 8.48 14.79
CA LEU A 261 19.30 7.34 15.02
C LEU A 261 20.75 7.72 14.73
N LEU A 262 21.03 8.35 13.59
CA LEU A 262 22.37 8.80 13.22
C LEU A 262 22.92 9.83 14.22
N ALA A 263 22.12 10.83 14.59
CA ALA A 263 22.52 11.84 15.56
C ALA A 263 22.86 11.21 16.93
N GLY A 264 22.06 10.25 17.40
CA GLY A 264 22.34 9.55 18.65
C GLY A 264 23.58 8.65 18.56
N ILE A 265 23.82 7.97 17.44
CA ILE A 265 25.03 7.15 17.24
C ILE A 265 26.29 8.03 17.25
N ILE A 266 26.27 9.16 16.52
CA ILE A 266 27.40 10.10 16.47
C ILE A 266 27.70 10.65 17.87
N SER A 267 26.67 11.03 18.63
CA SER A 267 26.83 11.54 19.99
C SER A 267 27.41 10.49 20.95
N LEU A 268 26.97 9.24 20.87
CA LEU A 268 27.50 8.15 21.69
C LEU A 268 28.97 7.87 21.39
N ASN A 269 29.38 7.95 20.12
CA ASN A 269 30.77 7.76 19.72
C ASN A 269 31.69 8.89 20.22
N ARG A 270 31.20 10.15 20.26
CA ARG A 270 31.97 11.28 20.81
C ARG A 270 32.17 11.16 22.32
N VAL A 271 31.12 10.80 23.07
CA VAL A 271 31.19 10.70 24.55
C VAL A 271 32.07 9.53 25.01
N ARG A 272 32.15 8.45 24.21
CA ARG A 272 33.00 7.29 24.53
C ARG A 272 34.51 7.59 24.52
N ILE A 273 34.91 8.78 24.06
CA ILE A 273 36.32 9.21 23.94
C ILE A 273 36.78 10.05 25.15
N GLU A 274 35.89 10.70 25.91
CA GLU A 274 36.28 11.82 26.79
C GLU A 274 36.08 11.66 28.32
N ILE A 275 35.36 10.67 28.86
CA ILE A 275 34.97 10.72 30.30
C ILE A 275 35.15 9.39 31.07
N PRO A 276 35.95 9.35 32.15
CA PRO A 276 35.92 8.30 33.15
C PRO A 276 34.93 8.66 34.29
N LEU A 277 33.69 8.17 34.22
CA LEU A 277 32.77 8.13 35.36
C LEU A 277 32.21 6.71 35.52
N GLU A 278 31.89 6.31 36.77
CA GLU A 278 31.36 5.02 37.24
C GLU A 278 30.98 4.01 36.15
N LYS A 279 31.96 3.20 35.75
CA LYS A 279 31.89 2.28 34.60
C LYS A 279 30.64 1.38 34.61
N GLU A 280 30.23 0.89 35.76
CA GLU A 280 29.18 -0.14 35.84
C GLU A 280 27.78 0.37 35.42
N ASN A 281 27.39 1.56 35.86
CA ASN A 281 26.08 2.14 35.52
C ASN A 281 26.07 2.65 34.06
N GLN A 282 27.20 3.16 33.58
CA GLN A 282 27.39 3.54 32.17
C GLN A 282 27.29 2.32 31.25
N ASP A 283 27.94 1.20 31.59
CA ASP A 283 27.92 -0.02 30.78
C ASP A 283 26.50 -0.63 30.69
N LYS A 284 25.72 -0.56 31.77
CA LYS A 284 24.30 -1.00 31.76
C LYS A 284 23.45 -0.13 30.83
N LEU A 285 23.60 1.20 30.90
CA LEU A 285 22.89 2.15 30.02
C LEU A 285 23.27 1.94 28.55
N VAL A 286 24.56 1.78 28.25
CA VAL A 286 25.06 1.56 26.89
C VAL A 286 24.56 0.24 26.31
N LYS A 287 24.59 -0.87 27.06
CA LYS A 287 24.05 -2.16 26.59
C LYS A 287 22.55 -2.07 26.28
N PHE A 288 21.79 -1.40 27.15
CA PHE A 288 20.37 -1.13 26.96
C PHE A 288 20.11 -0.31 25.69
N MET A 289 20.89 0.74 25.46
CA MET A 289 20.78 1.57 24.28
C MET A 289 21.15 0.85 22.97
N ILE A 290 22.18 0.00 23.00
CA ILE A 290 22.57 -0.83 21.84
C ILE A 290 21.41 -1.76 21.46
N ARG A 291 20.74 -2.38 22.42
CA ARG A 291 19.60 -3.28 22.16
C ARG A 291 18.47 -2.56 21.41
N ILE A 292 18.07 -1.38 21.87
CA ILE A 292 17.01 -0.58 21.23
C ILE A 292 17.45 -0.10 19.84
N GLY A 293 18.72 0.29 19.69
CA GLY A 293 19.30 0.66 18.39
C GLY A 293 19.27 -0.50 17.39
N VAL A 294 19.69 -1.69 17.80
CA VAL A 294 19.65 -2.91 16.98
C VAL A 294 18.21 -3.25 16.57
N PHE A 295 17.25 -3.22 17.51
CA PHE A 295 15.84 -3.43 17.19
C PHE A 295 15.32 -2.43 16.15
N SER A 296 15.69 -1.16 16.29
CA SER A 296 15.28 -0.09 15.36
C SER A 296 15.87 -0.28 13.96
N VAL A 297 17.12 -0.73 13.86
CA VAL A 297 17.78 -1.04 12.56
C VAL A 297 17.18 -2.29 11.92
N LEU A 298 16.92 -3.34 12.71
CA LEU A 298 16.27 -4.56 12.21
C LEU A 298 14.88 -4.30 11.63
N TYR A 299 14.15 -3.30 12.13
CA TYR A 299 12.91 -2.83 11.53
C TYR A 299 13.13 -1.96 10.28
N LEU A 300 14.13 -1.08 10.31
CA LEU A 300 14.40 -0.16 9.22
C LEU A 300 14.67 -0.91 7.90
N VAL A 301 15.39 -2.04 7.95
CA VAL A 301 15.72 -2.83 6.75
C VAL A 301 14.47 -3.28 5.97
N PRO A 302 13.52 -4.05 6.54
CA PRO A 302 12.31 -4.44 5.82
C PRO A 302 11.43 -3.24 5.45
N LEU A 303 11.39 -2.17 6.26
CA LEU A 303 10.66 -0.96 5.89
C LEU A 303 11.23 -0.29 4.64
N LEU A 304 12.56 -0.20 4.50
CA LEU A 304 13.21 0.32 3.30
C LEU A 304 12.96 -0.58 2.09
N VAL A 305 12.90 -1.90 2.27
CA VAL A 305 12.51 -2.83 1.20
C VAL A 305 11.08 -2.56 0.75
N VAL A 306 10.12 -2.41 1.67
CA VAL A 306 8.72 -2.07 1.34
C VAL A 306 8.63 -0.74 0.58
N ILE A 307 9.33 0.31 1.05
CA ILE A 307 9.39 1.60 0.37
C ILE A 307 9.99 1.45 -1.04
N GLY A 308 11.06 0.67 -1.18
CA GLY A 308 11.67 0.34 -2.47
C GLY A 308 10.71 -0.36 -3.42
N CYS A 309 9.93 -1.33 -2.92
CA CYS A 309 8.87 -1.98 -3.68
C CYS A 309 7.81 -0.98 -4.15
N TYR A 310 7.35 -0.07 -3.30
CA TYR A 310 6.39 0.96 -3.70
C TYR A 310 6.93 1.92 -4.76
N PHE A 311 8.20 2.34 -4.67
CA PHE A 311 8.84 3.13 -5.72
C PHE A 311 8.94 2.35 -7.04
N TYR A 312 9.30 1.07 -6.97
CA TYR A 312 9.37 0.19 -8.13
C TYR A 312 7.99 0.03 -8.78
N GLU A 313 6.98 -0.34 -8.00
CA GLU A 313 5.60 -0.47 -8.48
C GLU A 313 5.10 0.83 -9.11
N GLN A 314 5.32 1.97 -8.47
CA GLN A 314 4.93 3.27 -9.02
C GLN A 314 5.63 3.57 -10.36
N ALA A 315 6.92 3.25 -10.49
CA ALA A 315 7.69 3.54 -11.70
C ALA A 315 7.25 2.69 -12.89
N TYR A 316 6.88 1.42 -12.64
CA TYR A 316 6.51 0.46 -13.69
C TYR A 316 5.00 0.30 -13.89
N ARG A 317 4.15 0.87 -13.03
CA ARG A 317 2.68 0.75 -13.08
C ARG A 317 2.11 1.02 -14.48
N GLY A 318 2.50 2.14 -15.09
CA GLY A 318 1.99 2.52 -16.42
C GLY A 318 2.38 1.53 -17.52
N VAL A 319 3.56 0.89 -17.40
CA VAL A 319 3.99 -0.17 -18.34
C VAL A 319 3.14 -1.42 -18.13
N TRP A 320 2.90 -1.83 -16.88
CA TRP A 320 2.08 -3.01 -16.59
C TRP A 320 0.63 -2.85 -17.05
N GLU A 321 0.03 -1.69 -16.78
CA GLU A 321 -1.33 -1.37 -17.19
C GLU A 321 -1.47 -1.35 -18.72
N THR A 322 -0.53 -0.70 -19.43
CA THR A 322 -0.58 -0.64 -20.90
C THR A 322 -0.36 -2.00 -21.55
N THR A 323 0.57 -2.81 -21.05
CA THR A 323 0.76 -4.20 -21.52
C THR A 323 -0.50 -5.04 -21.30
N TRP A 324 -1.13 -4.95 -20.13
CA TRP A 324 -2.37 -5.68 -19.85
C TRP A 324 -3.50 -5.30 -20.83
N ILE A 325 -3.67 -4.00 -21.12
CA ILE A 325 -4.66 -3.55 -22.12
C ILE A 325 -4.31 -4.10 -23.51
N GLN A 326 -3.03 -4.07 -23.91
CA GLN A 326 -2.60 -4.58 -25.23
C GLN A 326 -2.89 -6.07 -25.40
N GLU A 327 -2.70 -6.87 -24.36
CA GLU A 327 -2.96 -8.31 -24.41
C GLU A 327 -4.45 -8.64 -24.43
N ARG A 328 -5.28 -7.83 -23.75
CA ARG A 328 -6.69 -8.14 -23.50
C ARG A 328 -7.69 -7.33 -24.34
N CYS A 329 -7.25 -6.29 -25.06
CA CYS A 329 -8.14 -5.41 -25.81
C CYS A 329 -9.06 -6.16 -26.80
N ARG A 330 -8.53 -7.20 -27.45
CA ARG A 330 -9.31 -8.04 -28.37
C ARG A 330 -10.34 -8.91 -27.65
N GLU A 331 -9.99 -9.47 -26.50
CA GLU A 331 -10.90 -10.27 -25.66
C GLU A 331 -12.06 -9.41 -25.14
N TYR A 332 -11.74 -8.17 -24.72
CA TYR A 332 -12.72 -7.21 -24.22
C TYR A 332 -13.44 -6.39 -25.30
N HIS A 333 -13.12 -6.61 -26.58
CA HIS A 333 -13.68 -5.87 -27.71
C HIS A 333 -13.55 -4.34 -27.57
N ILE A 334 -12.42 -3.86 -27.02
CA ILE A 334 -12.09 -2.44 -26.86
C ILE A 334 -10.95 -2.04 -27.80
N PRO A 335 -10.78 -0.73 -28.11
CA PRO A 335 -9.66 -0.26 -28.94
C PRO A 335 -8.31 -0.66 -28.33
N CYS A 336 -7.46 -1.32 -29.12
CA CYS A 336 -6.10 -1.65 -28.71
C CYS A 336 -5.20 -0.40 -28.82
N PRO A 337 -4.39 -0.07 -27.78
CA PRO A 337 -3.48 1.05 -27.85
C PRO A 337 -2.37 0.80 -28.87
N TYR A 338 -1.97 1.85 -29.59
CA TYR A 338 -0.99 1.76 -30.67
C TYR A 338 0.44 1.64 -30.12
N GLN A 339 1.21 0.68 -30.62
CA GLN A 339 2.64 0.59 -30.33
C GLN A 339 3.40 1.59 -31.22
N VAL A 340 3.72 2.78 -30.69
CA VAL A 340 4.80 3.57 -31.30
C VAL A 340 6.09 2.80 -31.05
N ARG A 341 6.52 2.04 -32.06
CA ARG A 341 7.82 1.37 -32.06
C ARG A 341 8.89 2.47 -32.01
N LYS A 342 9.32 2.86 -30.80
CA LYS A 342 10.53 3.66 -30.64
C LYS A 342 11.67 2.74 -31.04
N SER A 343 12.08 2.85 -32.30
CA SER A 343 13.40 2.41 -32.74
C SER A 343 14.42 3.08 -31.83
N ILE A 344 15.10 2.26 -31.03
CA ILE A 344 16.25 2.65 -30.21
C ILE A 344 17.38 3.10 -31.13
#